data_AF-A0A3B0ZN74-F1
#
_entry.id   AF-A0A3B0ZN74-F1
#
_cell.length_a   1.000
_cell.length_b   1.000
_cell.length_c   1.000
_cell.angle_alpha   90.00
_cell.angle_beta   90.00
_cell.angle_gamma   90.00
#
_symmetry.space_group_name_H-M   'P 1'
#
loop_
_entity.id
_entity.type
_entity.pdbx_description
1 polymer ?
#
loop_
_entity_poly.entity_id
_entity_poly.type
_entity_poly.pdbx_seq_one_letter_code
_entity_poly.pdbx_strand_id
1 'polypeptide(L)'
;MKYLLSHSMAKNIMLSLLLISFVGCTGVKLIADKDSKMYDETINAGKQVDSFYTKLLEKKSSKREYQKYSDQYLKIETELREIYTKNNSKSLNDESTKISKSILGLWLKYKAKHQLENQYSSGNAKLDKDRFVRLFASALNAESSK
;
A
#
# COMPACT_ATOMS: atom_id res chain seq x y z
N MET A 1 9.56 69.28 11.38
CA MET A 1 10.47 68.12 11.56
C MET A 1 9.81 66.87 12.16
N LYS A 2 8.83 66.97 13.08
CA LYS A 2 8.14 65.81 13.69
C LYS A 2 7.31 64.94 12.71
N TYR A 3 6.72 65.53 11.66
CA TYR A 3 5.86 64.80 10.70
C TYR A 3 6.63 63.86 9.74
N LEU A 4 7.87 64.21 9.37
CA LEU A 4 8.70 63.38 8.48
C LEU A 4 9.23 62.11 9.17
N LEU A 5 9.49 62.18 10.48
CA LEU A 5 9.90 61.04 11.30
C LEU A 5 8.77 60.02 11.50
N SER A 6 7.51 60.48 11.59
CA SER A 6 6.32 59.65 11.73
C SER A 6 6.05 58.78 10.48
N HIS A 7 6.19 59.35 9.28
CA HIS A 7 6.05 58.58 8.02
C HIS A 7 7.17 57.56 7.82
N SER A 8 8.41 57.89 8.21
CA SER A 8 9.53 56.96 8.15
C SER A 8 9.35 55.78 9.13
N MET A 9 8.86 56.04 10.35
CA MET A 9 8.53 54.97 11.29
C MET A 9 7.35 54.10 10.82
N ALA A 10 6.28 54.69 10.30
CA ALA A 10 5.12 53.94 9.81
C ALA A 10 5.49 53.02 8.63
N LYS A 11 6.36 53.49 7.72
CA LYS A 11 6.88 52.69 6.59
C LYS A 11 7.75 51.53 7.07
N ASN A 12 8.60 51.75 8.09
CA ASN A 12 9.43 50.70 8.67
C ASN A 12 8.57 49.67 9.44
N ILE A 13 7.54 50.11 10.15
CA ILE A 13 6.59 49.21 10.84
C ILE A 13 5.81 48.36 9.82
N MET A 14 5.32 48.96 8.73
CA MET A 14 4.62 48.25 7.67
C MET A 14 5.52 47.25 6.93
N LEU A 15 6.79 47.61 6.70
CA LEU A 15 7.78 46.70 6.10
C LEU A 15 8.15 45.55 7.05
N SER A 16 8.27 45.81 8.35
CA SER A 16 8.49 44.78 9.37
C SER A 16 7.30 43.83 9.50
N LEU A 17 6.06 44.33 9.47
CA LEU A 17 4.85 43.50 9.46
C LEU A 17 4.75 42.61 8.22
N LEU A 18 5.18 43.11 7.05
CA LEU A 18 5.21 42.32 5.81
C LEU A 18 6.26 41.20 5.85
N LEU A 19 7.42 41.46 6.48
CA LEU A 19 8.50 40.47 6.60
C LEU A 19 8.15 39.33 7.58
N ILE A 20 7.35 39.60 8.61
CA ILE A 20 6.92 38.57 9.59
C ILE A 20 5.94 37.57 8.94
N SER A 21 5.14 38.00 7.96
CA SER A 21 4.18 37.14 7.25
C SER A 21 4.82 36.02 6.43
N PHE A 22 6.10 36.16 6.04
CA PHE A 22 6.82 35.17 5.23
C PHE A 22 7.53 34.08 6.05
N VAL A 23 7.68 34.26 7.36
CA VAL A 23 8.38 33.28 8.23
C VAL A 23 7.45 32.14 8.69
N GLY A 24 6.14 32.24 8.43
CA GLY A 24 5.14 31.26 8.87
C GLY A 24 4.98 29.99 8.01
N CYS A 25 5.63 29.88 6.86
CA CYS A 25 5.38 28.80 5.88
C CYS A 25 6.43 27.67 5.83
N THR A 26 7.39 27.61 6.75
CA THR A 26 8.49 26.61 6.69
C THR A 26 8.24 25.34 7.49
N GLY A 27 7.04 25.15 8.05
CA GLY A 27 6.72 24.04 8.95
C GLY A 27 5.76 22.97 8.43
N VAL A 28 5.26 23.06 7.19
CA VAL A 28 4.34 22.04 6.67
C VAL A 28 5.13 20.84 6.18
N LYS A 29 5.32 19.85 7.06
CA LYS A 29 5.80 18.52 6.71
C LYS A 29 4.71 17.84 5.86
N LEU A 30 4.70 18.11 4.56
CA LEU A 30 3.74 17.60 3.56
C LEU A 30 3.94 16.12 3.19
N ILE A 31 4.63 15.35 4.03
CA ILE A 31 4.81 13.92 3.87
C ILE A 31 4.40 13.35 5.21
N ALA A 32 3.27 12.64 5.25
CA ALA A 32 2.87 11.92 6.45
C ALA A 32 4.01 10.99 6.84
N ASP A 33 4.26 10.81 8.14
CA ASP A 33 5.27 9.84 8.57
C ASP A 33 4.86 8.48 8.01
N LYS A 34 5.67 7.96 7.08
CA LYS A 34 5.50 6.66 6.43
C LYS A 34 5.02 5.66 7.47
N ASP A 35 3.86 5.04 7.25
CA ASP A 35 3.41 3.93 8.09
C ASP A 35 4.30 2.71 7.77
N SER A 36 5.48 2.70 8.38
CA SER A 36 6.52 1.69 8.19
C SER A 36 5.97 0.29 8.48
N LYS A 37 5.06 0.19 9.45
CA LYS A 37 4.38 -1.05 9.80
C LYS A 37 3.52 -1.55 8.64
N MET A 38 2.70 -0.69 8.04
CA MET A 38 1.87 -1.11 6.90
C MET A 38 2.68 -1.47 5.65
N TYR A 39 3.77 -0.74 5.42
CA TYR A 39 4.71 -1.05 4.35
C TYR A 39 5.33 -2.44 4.52
N ASP A 40 5.82 -2.75 5.72
CA ASP A 40 6.47 -4.03 6.03
C ASP A 40 5.49 -5.21 5.99
N GLU A 41 4.27 -5.02 6.51
CA GLU A 41 3.19 -6.01 6.42
C GLU A 41 2.84 -6.32 4.95
N THR A 42 2.76 -5.28 4.10
CA THR A 42 2.51 -5.43 2.66
C THR A 42 3.63 -6.20 1.97
N ILE A 43 4.90 -5.90 2.28
CA ILE A 43 6.05 -6.68 1.78
C ILE A 43 5.95 -8.13 2.23
N ASN A 44 5.64 -8.36 3.50
CA ASN A 44 5.58 -9.72 4.06
C ASN A 44 4.49 -10.55 3.39
N ALA A 45 3.28 -10.00 3.22
CA ALA A 45 2.20 -10.66 2.49
C ALA A 45 2.59 -10.94 1.03
N GLY A 46 3.24 -9.98 0.36
CA GLY A 46 3.75 -10.14 -1.00
C GLY A 46 4.76 -11.30 -1.13
N LYS A 47 5.71 -11.40 -0.19
CA LYS A 47 6.66 -12.52 -0.11
C LYS A 47 5.97 -13.86 0.09
N GLN A 48 4.93 -13.92 0.92
CA GLN A 48 4.18 -15.15 1.15
C GLN A 48 3.43 -15.61 -0.11
N VAL A 49 2.79 -14.68 -0.83
CA VAL A 49 2.12 -14.96 -2.11
C VAL A 49 3.12 -15.40 -3.19
N ASP A 50 4.24 -14.69 -3.33
CA ASP A 50 5.30 -15.09 -4.27
C ASP A 50 5.82 -16.51 -3.96
N SER A 51 6.14 -16.78 -2.69
CA SER A 51 6.61 -18.08 -2.22
C SER A 51 5.59 -19.17 -2.48
N PHE A 52 4.30 -18.88 -2.30
CA PHE A 52 3.21 -19.80 -2.60
C PHE A 52 3.26 -20.24 -4.06
N TYR A 53 3.23 -19.29 -5.01
CA TYR A 53 3.24 -19.61 -6.43
C TYR A 53 4.54 -20.25 -6.89
N THR A 54 5.68 -19.86 -6.32
CA THR A 54 6.97 -20.51 -6.58
C THR A 54 6.92 -21.99 -6.18
N LYS A 55 6.50 -22.30 -4.95
CA LYS A 55 6.34 -23.71 -4.50
C LYS A 55 5.37 -24.49 -5.37
N LEU A 56 4.31 -23.84 -5.83
CA LEU A 56 3.31 -24.44 -6.70
C LEU A 56 3.95 -24.80 -8.06
N LEU A 57 4.76 -23.90 -8.63
CA LEU A 57 5.47 -24.10 -9.89
C LEU A 57 6.56 -25.18 -9.83
N GLU A 58 7.19 -25.40 -8.66
CA GLU A 58 8.16 -26.49 -8.43
C GLU A 58 7.56 -27.90 -8.55
N LYS A 59 6.23 -28.03 -8.49
CA LYS A 59 5.54 -29.30 -8.66
C LYS A 59 4.97 -29.43 -10.07
N LYS A 60 4.90 -30.64 -10.60
CA LYS A 60 4.14 -30.93 -11.83
C LYS A 60 2.66 -30.58 -11.62
N SER A 61 1.96 -30.21 -12.70
CA SER A 61 0.55 -29.79 -12.63
C SER A 61 -0.35 -30.79 -11.88
N SER A 62 -0.14 -32.08 -12.12
CA SER A 62 -0.87 -33.19 -11.50
C SER A 62 -0.56 -33.44 -10.02
N LYS A 63 0.41 -32.72 -9.44
CA LYS A 63 0.83 -32.82 -8.02
C LYS A 63 0.54 -31.53 -7.25
N ARG A 64 -0.33 -30.68 -7.80
CA ARG A 64 -0.79 -29.42 -7.20
C ARG A 64 -2.21 -29.59 -6.70
N GLU A 65 -2.48 -30.61 -5.89
CA GLU A 65 -3.79 -30.82 -5.30
C GLU A 65 -4.06 -29.76 -4.23
N TYR A 66 -5.26 -29.17 -4.23
CA TYR A 66 -5.60 -28.05 -3.35
C TYR A 66 -5.28 -28.35 -1.88
N GLN A 67 -5.61 -29.57 -1.43
CA GLN A 67 -5.43 -29.98 -0.04
C GLN A 67 -4.00 -29.75 0.47
N LYS A 68 -2.99 -29.96 -0.38
CA LYS A 68 -1.56 -29.79 -0.04
C LYS A 68 -1.15 -28.35 0.22
N TYR A 69 -1.96 -27.39 -0.24
CA TYR A 69 -1.70 -25.95 -0.18
C TYR A 69 -2.74 -25.21 0.68
N SER A 70 -3.75 -25.90 1.20
CA SER A 70 -4.89 -25.34 1.93
C SER A 70 -4.49 -24.48 3.14
N ASP A 71 -3.52 -24.95 3.94
CA ASP A 71 -2.99 -24.20 5.08
C ASP A 71 -2.30 -22.89 4.66
N GLN A 72 -1.54 -22.93 3.55
CA GLN A 72 -0.91 -21.73 3.01
C GLN A 72 -1.95 -20.74 2.49
N TYR A 73 -3.02 -21.23 1.87
CA TYR A 73 -4.15 -20.40 1.48
C TYR A 73 -4.78 -19.66 2.65
N LEU A 74 -5.06 -20.38 3.73
CA LEU A 74 -5.67 -19.81 4.94
C LEU A 74 -4.74 -18.77 5.58
N LYS A 75 -3.46 -19.10 5.76
CA LYS A 75 -2.49 -18.19 6.34
C LYS A 75 -2.41 -16.87 5.57
N ILE A 76 -2.23 -16.94 4.26
CA ILE A 76 -2.13 -15.75 3.41
C ILE A 76 -3.45 -14.98 3.39
N GLU A 77 -4.59 -15.66 3.35
CA GLU A 77 -5.89 -15.01 3.38
C GLU A 77 -6.07 -14.16 4.64
N THR A 78 -5.68 -14.68 5.81
CA THR A 78 -5.74 -13.93 7.08
C THR A 78 -4.92 -12.64 7.02
N GLU A 79 -3.67 -12.72 6.55
CA GLU A 79 -2.79 -11.55 6.39
C GLU A 79 -3.39 -10.51 5.43
N LEU A 80 -3.95 -10.97 4.30
CA LEU A 80 -4.57 -10.08 3.31
C LEU A 80 -5.84 -9.40 3.85
N ARG A 81 -6.63 -10.11 4.66
CA ARG A 81 -7.81 -9.54 5.35
C ARG A 81 -7.40 -8.48 6.36
N GLU A 82 -6.32 -8.72 7.10
CA GLU A 82 -5.78 -7.75 8.04
C GLU A 82 -5.32 -6.46 7.33
N ILE A 83 -4.53 -6.59 6.26
CA ILE A 83 -4.08 -5.44 5.44
C ILE A 83 -5.28 -4.65 4.89
N TYR A 84 -6.28 -5.34 4.33
CA TYR A 84 -7.49 -4.68 3.83
C TYR A 84 -8.24 -3.95 4.94
N THR A 85 -8.43 -4.59 6.10
CA THR A 85 -9.14 -4.01 7.24
C THR A 85 -8.44 -2.75 7.76
N LYS A 86 -7.11 -2.80 7.93
CA LYS A 86 -6.32 -1.65 8.36
C LYS A 86 -6.43 -0.48 7.38
N ASN A 87 -6.34 -0.75 6.07
CA ASN A 87 -6.48 0.29 5.06
C ASN A 87 -7.89 0.88 5.00
N ASN A 88 -8.92 0.04 5.07
CA ASN A 88 -10.31 0.44 5.03
C ASN A 88 -10.73 1.24 6.28
N SER A 89 -10.02 1.09 7.41
CA SER A 89 -10.30 1.83 8.64
C SER A 89 -9.80 3.29 8.62
N LYS A 90 -8.97 3.66 7.64
CA LYS A 90 -8.35 4.99 7.54
C LYS A 90 -9.07 5.83 6.48
N SER A 91 -9.55 7.02 6.86
CA SER A 91 -10.39 7.88 6.01
C SER A 91 -9.71 8.46 4.76
N LEU A 92 -8.37 8.50 4.72
CA LEU A 92 -7.58 9.08 3.61
C LEU A 92 -6.91 8.01 2.72
N ASN A 93 -7.24 6.72 2.90
CA ASN A 93 -6.57 5.59 2.23
C ASN A 93 -7.38 4.99 1.08
N ASP A 94 -8.08 5.79 0.29
CA ASP A 94 -8.96 5.27 -0.78
C ASP A 94 -8.21 4.38 -1.78
N GLU A 95 -7.02 4.80 -2.22
CA GLU A 95 -6.25 4.04 -3.20
C GLU A 95 -5.70 2.73 -2.62
N SER A 96 -5.05 2.78 -1.45
CA SER A 96 -4.59 1.57 -0.77
C SER A 96 -5.71 0.61 -0.40
N THR A 97 -6.89 1.14 -0.06
CA THR A 97 -8.09 0.32 0.20
C THR A 97 -8.56 -0.38 -1.07
N LYS A 98 -8.60 0.31 -2.21
CA LYS A 98 -8.95 -0.30 -3.50
C LYS A 98 -7.95 -1.38 -3.92
N ILE A 99 -6.64 -1.11 -3.78
CA ILE A 99 -5.59 -2.07 -4.15
C ILE A 99 -5.64 -3.30 -3.24
N SER A 100 -5.68 -3.12 -1.91
CA SER A 100 -5.73 -4.23 -0.95
C SER A 100 -7.00 -5.07 -1.10
N LYS A 101 -8.16 -4.43 -1.37
CA LYS A 101 -9.40 -5.13 -1.74
C LYS A 101 -9.22 -5.97 -3.00
N SER A 102 -8.53 -5.45 -4.00
CA SER A 102 -8.28 -6.16 -5.26
C SER A 102 -7.36 -7.37 -5.08
N ILE A 103 -6.30 -7.23 -4.26
CA ILE A 103 -5.40 -8.33 -3.89
C ILE A 103 -6.19 -9.42 -3.16
N LEU A 104 -6.95 -9.07 -2.12
CA LEU A 104 -7.76 -10.03 -1.37
C LEU A 104 -8.79 -10.72 -2.27
N GLY A 105 -9.50 -9.97 -3.11
CA GLY A 105 -10.50 -10.51 -4.03
C GLY A 105 -9.92 -11.52 -5.02
N LEU A 106 -8.76 -11.22 -5.60
CA LEU A 106 -8.08 -12.15 -6.51
C LEU A 106 -7.59 -13.41 -5.77
N TRP A 107 -7.06 -13.25 -4.55
CA TRP A 107 -6.63 -14.39 -3.74
C TRP A 107 -7.77 -15.38 -3.49
N LEU A 108 -8.91 -14.87 -3.04
CA LEU A 108 -10.12 -15.66 -2.79
C LEU A 108 -10.63 -16.33 -4.07
N LYS A 109 -10.67 -15.58 -5.19
CA LYS A 109 -11.08 -16.11 -6.49
C LYS A 109 -10.20 -17.29 -6.93
N TYR A 110 -8.89 -17.14 -6.81
CA TYR A 110 -7.94 -18.16 -7.26
C TYR A 110 -7.86 -19.35 -6.32
N LYS A 111 -8.02 -19.13 -5.02
CA LYS A 111 -8.24 -20.20 -4.03
C LYS A 111 -9.47 -21.03 -4.41
N ALA A 112 -10.62 -20.38 -4.64
CA ALA A 112 -11.85 -21.07 -5.02
C ALA A 112 -11.71 -21.86 -6.33
N LYS A 113 -11.03 -21.29 -7.33
CA LYS A 113 -10.72 -21.99 -8.58
C LYS A 113 -9.87 -23.24 -8.34
N HIS A 114 -8.81 -23.12 -7.53
CA HIS A 114 -7.94 -24.25 -7.19
C HIS A 114 -8.69 -25.33 -6.40
N GLN A 115 -9.61 -24.94 -5.49
CA GLN A 115 -10.49 -25.88 -4.78
C GLN A 115 -11.39 -26.65 -5.75
N LEU A 116 -11.99 -25.96 -6.73
CA LEU A 116 -12.90 -26.56 -7.70
C LEU A 116 -12.17 -27.50 -8.67
N GLU A 117 -11.03 -27.07 -9.20
CA GLU A 117 -10.25 -27.83 -10.19
C GLU A 117 -9.35 -28.89 -9.55
N ASN A 118 -9.10 -28.76 -8.24
CA ASN A 118 -8.16 -29.55 -7.44
C ASN A 118 -6.76 -29.68 -8.07
N GLN A 119 -6.43 -28.76 -8.98
CA GLN A 119 -5.17 -28.67 -9.72
C GLN A 119 -4.93 -27.22 -10.10
N TYR A 120 -3.70 -26.91 -10.53
CA TYR A 120 -3.35 -25.59 -11.06
C TYR A 120 -2.41 -25.73 -12.24
N SER A 121 -2.79 -25.18 -13.40
CA SER A 121 -1.94 -25.19 -14.58
C SER A 121 -0.72 -24.27 -14.40
N SER A 122 0.42 -24.61 -15.02
CA SER A 122 1.62 -23.77 -14.96
C SER A 122 1.42 -22.39 -15.59
N GLY A 123 0.62 -22.31 -16.67
CA GLY A 123 0.29 -21.05 -17.32
C GLY A 123 -0.48 -20.12 -16.39
N ASN A 124 -1.53 -20.63 -15.72
CA ASN A 124 -2.30 -19.84 -14.77
C ASN A 124 -1.44 -19.46 -13.56
N ALA A 125 -0.66 -20.40 -13.01
CA ALA A 125 0.19 -20.13 -11.84
C ALA A 125 1.21 -19.01 -12.11
N LYS A 126 1.81 -18.98 -13.29
CA LYS A 126 2.73 -17.91 -13.70
C LYS A 126 2.01 -16.58 -13.87
N LEU A 127 0.88 -16.58 -14.59
CA LEU A 127 0.09 -15.37 -14.84
C LEU A 127 -0.40 -14.73 -13.54
N ASP A 128 -0.89 -15.55 -12.61
CA ASP A 128 -1.43 -15.07 -11.33
C ASP A 128 -0.30 -14.61 -10.41
N LYS A 129 0.84 -15.30 -10.39
CA LYS A 129 2.08 -14.82 -9.72
C LYS A 129 2.46 -13.43 -10.21
N ASP A 130 2.63 -13.25 -11.52
CA ASP A 130 3.04 -11.98 -12.11
C ASP A 130 2.02 -10.86 -11.82
N ARG A 131 0.73 -11.20 -11.81
CA ARG A 131 -0.34 -10.27 -11.44
C ARG A 131 -0.21 -9.80 -9.99
N PHE A 132 0.02 -10.71 -9.04
CA PHE A 132 0.22 -10.32 -7.66
C PHE A 132 1.49 -9.49 -7.45
N VAL A 133 2.60 -9.83 -8.11
CA VAL A 133 3.83 -9.02 -8.06
C VAL A 133 3.54 -7.56 -8.42
N ARG A 134 2.79 -7.33 -9.51
CA ARG A 134 2.41 -5.97 -9.91
C ARG A 134 1.50 -5.29 -8.89
N LEU A 135 0.49 -5.99 -8.37
CA LEU A 135 -0.44 -5.42 -7.39
C LEU A 135 0.23 -5.06 -6.06
N PHE A 136 1.16 -5.89 -5.58
CA PHE A 136 1.94 -5.57 -4.39
C PHE A 136 2.89 -4.40 -4.62
N ALA A 137 3.52 -4.29 -5.80
CA ALA A 137 4.29 -3.12 -6.16
C ALA A 137 3.43 -1.85 -6.17
N SER A 138 2.22 -1.90 -6.74
CA SER A 138 1.25 -0.80 -6.68
C SER A 138 0.84 -0.46 -5.25
N ALA A 139 0.62 -1.45 -4.39
CA ALA A 139 0.29 -1.22 -2.98
C ALA A 139 1.42 -0.49 -2.24
N LEU A 140 2.67 -0.93 -2.44
CA LEU A 140 3.83 -0.29 -1.81
C LEU A 140 4.05 1.14 -2.30
N ASN A 141 3.80 1.41 -3.58
CA ASN A 141 3.84 2.76 -4.12
C ASN A 141 2.75 3.63 -3.49
N ALA A 142 1.52 3.12 -3.38
CA ALA A 142 0.42 3.83 -2.75
C ALA A 142 0.67 4.13 -1.26
N GLU A 143 1.32 3.23 -0.51
CA GLU A 143 1.75 3.50 0.87
C GLU A 143 2.89 4.53 0.96
N SER A 144 3.75 4.62 -0.06
CA SER A 144 4.90 5.54 -0.07
C SER A 144 4.56 6.94 -0.56
N SER A 145 3.40 7.12 -1.19
CA SER A 145 2.90 8.41 -1.70
C SER A 145 1.92 9.10 -0.76
N LYS A 146 1.66 8.53 0.42
CA LYS A 146 0.92 9.16 1.53
C LYS A 146 1.87 10.00 2.38
#